data_AF-A0A7V2Y361-F1
#
_entry.id   AF-A0A7V2Y361-F1
#
_cell.length_a   1.000
_cell.length_b   1.000
_cell.length_c   1.000
_cell.angle_alpha   90.00
_cell.angle_beta   90.00
_cell.angle_gamma   90.00
#
_symmetry.space_group_name_H-M   'P 1'
#
loop_
_entity.id
_entity.type
_entity.pdbx_description
1 polymer ?
#
loop_
_entity_poly.entity_id
_entity_poly.type
_entity_poly.pdbx_seq_one_letter_code
_entity_poly.pdbx_strand_id
1 'polypeptide(L)'
;MGSGAGARLYARPFPVIECHGKSRTSAITDAGKRFGTVQGRIFAVQLEMEGVQSEYSSSAVPAERTQGTRCAIQIECAVLDENRSHRKLDTPGPNLRGKGGNPFQSGKIVHSARRTGGIGTPTMKPRTSRMAKAGFTLAELIVATTLLTLVMTAVYTAFGSTLRAWRRGETNLEAYQDGRTAMTILARELGCILGGSEHLFEGKPHELEFFTVAPPMDLKKGEDARVLWVRYRYNPTGHTLVRQEAIVEKPLPLQPADGSELDKTRVKLGRKHSFDLASKNVRGFDLTYYWVPPLERTKDEPPEWVVPIEMDQNRQGWGLPQGLRATLTVTDPNSESGKTTFTFRTAFRGPTTPYDEQRLGSAGGL
;
A
#
# COMPACT_ATOMS: atom_id res chain seq x y z
N MET A 1 39.14 -28.10 -12.62
CA MET A 1 38.64 -27.53 -11.35
C MET A 1 38.30 -26.07 -11.59
N GLY A 2 37.02 -25.74 -11.62
CA GLY A 2 36.53 -24.38 -11.88
C GLY A 2 35.02 -24.38 -11.64
N SER A 3 34.64 -24.22 -10.37
CA SER A 3 33.25 -24.24 -9.90
C SER A 3 32.57 -22.93 -10.29
N GLY A 4 31.67 -22.99 -11.26
CA GLY A 4 30.75 -21.89 -11.57
C GLY A 4 29.56 -21.94 -10.63
N ALA A 5 29.46 -20.96 -9.75
CA ALA A 5 28.31 -20.75 -8.87
C ALA A 5 27.08 -20.34 -9.72
N GLY A 6 26.25 -21.32 -10.07
CA GLY A 6 24.95 -21.08 -10.69
C GLY A 6 23.96 -20.55 -9.65
N ALA A 7 23.69 -19.25 -9.68
CA ALA A 7 22.59 -18.65 -8.94
C ALA A 7 21.25 -19.14 -9.51
N ARG A 8 20.57 -20.04 -8.78
CA ARG A 8 19.20 -20.48 -9.08
C ARG A 8 18.21 -19.38 -8.69
N LEU A 9 17.73 -18.62 -9.66
CA LEU A 9 16.55 -17.77 -9.51
C LEU A 9 15.31 -18.59 -9.90
N TYR A 10 14.64 -19.17 -8.91
CA TYR A 10 13.27 -19.64 -9.08
C TYR A 10 12.38 -18.43 -9.34
N ALA A 11 11.59 -18.47 -10.42
CA ALA A 11 10.53 -17.51 -10.65
C ALA A 11 9.59 -17.52 -9.45
N ARG A 12 9.65 -16.46 -8.63
CA ARG A 12 8.76 -16.31 -7.48
C ARG A 12 7.33 -16.07 -7.99
N PRO A 13 6.33 -16.79 -7.47
CA PRO A 13 4.98 -16.74 -8.01
C PRO A 13 4.18 -15.55 -7.47
N PHE A 14 4.75 -14.35 -7.34
CA PHE A 14 3.98 -13.13 -7.02
C PHE A 14 4.69 -11.91 -7.60
N PRO A 15 3.96 -10.85 -7.99
CA PRO A 15 4.56 -9.59 -8.36
C PRO A 15 5.40 -9.04 -7.20
N VAL A 16 6.72 -9.02 -7.37
CA VAL A 16 7.63 -8.39 -6.40
C VAL A 16 7.82 -6.95 -6.84
N ILE A 17 7.40 -6.02 -5.99
CA ILE A 17 7.79 -4.61 -6.11
C ILE A 17 9.14 -4.50 -5.42
N GLU A 18 10.19 -4.37 -6.21
CA GLU A 18 11.54 -4.12 -5.71
C GLU A 18 11.75 -2.62 -5.52
N CYS A 19 12.09 -2.23 -4.30
CA CYS A 19 12.52 -0.87 -3.98
C CYS A 19 14.05 -0.86 -3.93
N HIS A 20 14.68 -0.15 -4.88
CA HIS A 20 16.12 0.07 -4.85
C HIS A 20 16.40 1.46 -4.28
N GLY A 21 16.79 1.48 -3.00
CA GLY A 21 17.25 2.68 -2.29
C GLY A 21 18.10 2.23 -1.11
N LYS A 22 19.39 2.58 -1.10
CA LYS A 22 20.23 2.37 0.09
C LYS A 22 19.72 3.32 1.16
N SER A 23 19.10 2.77 2.21
CA SER A 23 18.61 3.56 3.33
C SER A 23 19.77 3.84 4.29
N ARG A 24 19.86 5.07 4.79
CA ARG A 24 20.76 5.38 5.91
C ARG A 24 20.26 4.64 7.14
N THR A 25 20.92 3.54 7.52
CA THR A 25 20.92 3.09 8.91
C THR A 25 21.84 4.04 9.67
N SER A 26 21.31 5.18 10.14
CA SER A 26 22.07 6.04 11.04
C SER A 26 22.22 5.32 12.37
N ALA A 27 23.43 4.82 12.63
CA ALA A 27 23.86 4.46 13.96
C ALA A 27 23.75 5.69 14.87
N ILE A 28 22.69 5.74 15.68
CA ILE A 28 22.67 6.59 16.88
C ILE A 28 23.43 5.81 17.93
N THR A 29 24.74 5.98 17.94
CA THR A 29 25.58 5.59 19.08
C THR A 29 26.01 6.87 19.80
N ASP A 30 25.73 6.87 21.10
CA ASP A 30 26.34 7.71 22.14
C ASP A 30 25.78 9.14 22.36
N ALA A 31 24.80 9.22 23.28
CA ALA A 31 24.84 10.15 24.42
C ALA A 31 23.61 9.93 25.33
N GLY A 32 23.85 9.58 26.61
CA GLY A 32 22.88 9.82 27.68
C GLY A 32 22.39 8.58 28.44
N LYS A 33 23.19 8.13 29.41
CA LYS A 33 22.74 7.27 30.52
C LYS A 33 21.58 7.94 31.29
N ARG A 34 20.66 7.08 31.75
CA ARG A 34 19.55 7.28 32.70
C ARG A 34 18.21 7.70 32.06
N PHE A 35 17.32 6.73 31.84
CA PHE A 35 15.95 6.67 32.40
C PHE A 35 15.31 5.32 32.03
N GLY A 36 14.40 4.85 32.88
CA GLY A 36 14.05 3.44 33.06
C GLY A 36 13.33 2.71 31.92
N THR A 37 13.45 1.39 32.00
CA THR A 37 12.85 0.36 31.17
C THR A 37 11.32 0.50 31.12
N VAL A 38 10.78 0.80 29.93
CA VAL A 38 9.36 0.54 29.59
C VAL A 38 9.37 -0.53 28.51
N GLN A 39 8.85 -1.69 28.87
CA GLN A 39 8.87 -2.92 28.08
C GLN A 39 7.72 -2.89 27.05
N GLY A 40 7.98 -2.36 25.86
CA GLY A 40 7.07 -2.44 24.71
C GLY A 40 7.33 -3.72 23.91
N ARG A 41 6.42 -4.69 23.98
CA ARG A 41 6.43 -5.90 23.15
C ARG A 41 6.19 -5.52 21.68
N ILE A 42 7.18 -5.74 20.83
CA ILE A 42 6.99 -5.82 19.37
C ILE A 42 6.65 -7.27 19.05
N PHE A 43 5.44 -7.51 18.56
CA PHE A 43 5.04 -8.80 18.01
C PHE A 43 5.74 -8.99 16.65
N ALA A 44 6.73 -9.87 16.59
CA ALA A 44 7.19 -10.46 15.35
C ALA A 44 6.29 -11.68 15.08
N VAL A 45 5.45 -11.60 14.04
CA VAL A 45 4.70 -12.76 13.54
C VAL A 45 5.63 -13.53 12.60
N GLN A 46 6.16 -14.64 13.11
CA GLN A 46 6.88 -15.64 12.33
C GLN A 46 5.85 -16.63 11.78
N LEU A 47 5.63 -16.64 10.46
CA LEU A 47 4.81 -17.64 9.81
C LEU A 47 5.69 -18.86 9.48
N GLU A 48 5.52 -19.94 10.25
CA GLU A 48 5.94 -21.28 9.85
C GLU A 48 5.05 -21.77 8.70
N MET A 49 5.65 -22.28 7.63
CA MET A 49 4.92 -23.00 6.59
C MET A 49 5.04 -24.50 6.83
N GLU A 50 3.95 -25.14 7.23
CA GLU A 50 3.80 -26.59 7.12
C GLU A 50 3.58 -26.98 5.65
N GLY A 51 4.42 -27.89 5.17
CA GLY A 51 4.32 -28.46 3.83
C GLY A 51 3.28 -29.57 3.78
N VAL A 52 2.30 -29.45 2.89
CA VAL A 52 1.40 -30.55 2.51
C VAL A 52 1.86 -31.07 1.14
N GLN A 53 2.44 -32.27 1.14
CA GLN A 53 2.59 -33.09 -0.06
C GLN A 53 1.25 -33.71 -0.41
N SER A 54 0.86 -33.67 -1.68
CA SER A 54 -0.24 -34.48 -2.21
C SER A 54 0.25 -35.20 -3.46
N GLU A 55 0.23 -36.53 -3.38
CA GLU A 55 0.60 -37.50 -4.40
C GLU A 55 -0.43 -37.52 -5.54
N TYR A 56 0.06 -37.53 -6.77
CA TYR A 56 -0.75 -37.80 -7.97
C TYR A 56 -0.68 -39.31 -8.27
N SER A 57 -1.81 -40.00 -8.16
CA SER A 57 -2.00 -41.36 -8.70
C SER A 57 -2.75 -41.29 -10.02
N SER A 58 -2.14 -41.84 -11.07
CA SER A 58 -2.70 -41.98 -12.40
C SER A 58 -3.64 -43.18 -12.52
N SER A 59 -4.74 -43.05 -13.26
CA SER A 59 -5.31 -44.17 -14.01
C SER A 59 -6.02 -43.67 -15.26
N ALA A 60 -5.58 -44.17 -16.41
CA ALA A 60 -6.13 -43.95 -17.75
C ALA A 60 -7.42 -44.78 -17.98
N VAL A 61 -8.23 -44.37 -18.97
CA VAL A 61 -9.09 -45.16 -19.90
C VAL A 61 -9.97 -44.20 -20.75
N PRO A 62 -10.42 -44.57 -21.97
CA PRO A 62 -10.21 -43.75 -23.17
C PRO A 62 -11.45 -43.10 -23.84
N ALA A 63 -11.16 -42.48 -24.98
CA ALA A 63 -11.95 -41.60 -25.83
C ALA A 63 -13.36 -42.06 -26.26
N GLU A 64 -14.29 -41.09 -26.25
CA GLU A 64 -15.42 -41.10 -27.17
C GLU A 64 -15.87 -39.66 -27.52
N ARG A 65 -16.21 -39.45 -28.79
CA ARG A 65 -16.72 -38.19 -29.37
C ARG A 65 -18.09 -37.85 -28.79
N THR A 66 -18.31 -36.60 -28.38
CA THR A 66 -19.59 -35.90 -28.63
C THR A 66 -19.48 -34.39 -28.43
N GLN A 67 -20.48 -33.70 -28.97
CA GLN A 67 -20.55 -32.29 -29.32
C GLN A 67 -20.56 -31.34 -28.13
N GLY A 68 -20.07 -30.12 -28.39
CA GLY A 68 -20.64 -28.87 -27.89
C GLY A 68 -20.69 -28.71 -26.37
N THR A 69 -19.65 -28.10 -25.81
CA THR A 69 -19.78 -27.48 -24.48
C THR A 69 -19.06 -26.15 -24.46
N ARG A 70 -19.84 -25.09 -24.28
CA ARG A 70 -19.38 -23.73 -23.98
C ARG A 70 -18.49 -23.80 -22.75
N CYS A 71 -17.22 -23.45 -22.89
CA CYS A 71 -16.32 -23.28 -21.77
C CYS A 71 -16.62 -21.91 -21.13
N ALA A 72 -17.53 -21.89 -20.16
CA ALA A 72 -17.65 -20.77 -19.25
C ALA A 72 -16.43 -20.82 -18.32
N ILE A 73 -15.39 -20.05 -18.63
CA ILE A 73 -14.29 -19.80 -17.71
C ILE A 73 -14.84 -18.83 -16.67
N GLN A 74 -15.33 -19.40 -15.58
CA GLN A 74 -15.73 -18.67 -14.38
C GLN A 74 -14.44 -18.21 -13.68
N ILE A 75 -14.08 -16.95 -13.89
CA ILE A 75 -13.01 -16.29 -13.14
C ILE A 75 -13.57 -16.03 -11.74
N GLU A 76 -13.26 -16.90 -10.79
CA GLU A 76 -13.32 -16.58 -9.37
C GLU A 76 -12.25 -15.53 -9.07
N CYS A 77 -12.60 -14.26 -9.27
CA CYS A 77 -12.05 -13.22 -8.43
C CYS A 77 -12.61 -13.48 -7.04
N ALA A 78 -11.77 -13.93 -6.10
CA ALA A 78 -12.12 -14.07 -4.70
C ALA A 78 -12.58 -12.70 -4.15
N VAL A 79 -13.89 -12.46 -4.23
CA VAL A 79 -14.61 -11.52 -3.41
C VAL A 79 -14.82 -12.24 -2.08
N LEU A 80 -14.21 -11.75 -1.01
CA LEU A 80 -14.59 -12.16 0.34
C LEU A 80 -16.02 -11.65 0.57
N ASP A 81 -17.00 -12.50 0.27
CA ASP A 81 -18.41 -12.32 0.57
C ASP A 81 -18.65 -12.82 2.00
N GLU A 82 -18.60 -11.91 2.96
CA GLU A 82 -18.96 -12.18 4.35
C GLU A 82 -20.45 -11.85 4.53
N ASN A 83 -21.33 -12.78 4.15
CA ASN A 83 -22.77 -12.66 4.40
C ASN A 83 -23.30 -13.75 5.34
N ARG A 84 -23.39 -13.36 6.61
CA ARG A 84 -24.61 -13.39 7.44
C ARG A 84 -25.46 -14.68 7.39
N SER A 85 -25.29 -15.52 8.41
CA SER A 85 -26.31 -16.50 8.84
C SER A 85 -27.23 -15.91 9.92
N HIS A 86 -28.52 -16.09 9.69
CA HIS A 86 -29.63 -15.67 10.55
C HIS A 86 -29.65 -16.40 11.90
N ARG A 87 -29.65 -15.66 13.02
CA ARG A 87 -30.27 -16.11 14.28
C ARG A 87 -31.28 -15.08 14.74
N LYS A 88 -32.56 -15.48 14.71
CA LYS A 88 -33.67 -14.84 15.43
C LYS A 88 -33.39 -14.90 16.93
N LEU A 89 -33.51 -13.79 17.62
CA LEU A 89 -33.79 -13.73 19.05
C LEU A 89 -34.69 -12.52 19.28
N ASP A 90 -35.95 -12.82 19.60
CA ASP A 90 -36.93 -11.90 20.16
C ASP A 90 -36.41 -11.34 21.49
N THR A 91 -36.67 -10.05 21.77
CA THR A 91 -37.19 -9.53 23.06
C THR A 91 -37.26 -7.97 23.08
N PRO A 92 -38.05 -7.38 24.00
CA PRO A 92 -38.88 -6.21 23.72
C PRO A 92 -38.28 -4.87 24.14
N GLY A 93 -39.03 -3.81 23.80
CA GLY A 93 -38.70 -2.40 23.95
C GLY A 93 -38.55 -1.83 25.37
N PRO A 94 -38.48 -0.49 25.47
CA PRO A 94 -37.78 0.21 26.53
C PRO A 94 -38.70 0.64 27.68
N ASN A 95 -38.18 0.60 28.91
CA ASN A 95 -38.77 1.38 30.02
C ASN A 95 -37.74 1.74 31.11
N LEU A 96 -37.58 3.06 31.27
CA LEU A 96 -37.69 3.82 32.53
C LEU A 96 -36.98 3.32 33.82
N ARG A 97 -36.15 4.23 34.35
CA ARG A 97 -36.23 4.79 35.72
C ARG A 97 -35.67 3.96 36.90
N GLY A 98 -34.62 4.50 37.51
CA GLY A 98 -34.16 4.25 38.90
C GLY A 98 -32.76 4.84 39.05
N LYS A 99 -32.50 5.99 39.72
CA LYS A 99 -32.52 6.29 41.17
C LYS A 99 -31.86 5.23 42.07
N GLY A 100 -30.84 5.69 42.82
CA GLY A 100 -30.09 4.98 43.85
C GLY A 100 -28.62 4.87 43.45
N GLY A 101 -27.64 5.61 43.99
CA GLY A 101 -27.43 5.94 45.39
C GLY A 101 -26.51 4.90 46.00
N ASN A 102 -25.21 5.20 46.14
CA ASN A 102 -24.51 5.09 47.43
C ASN A 102 -23.01 5.47 47.36
N PRO A 103 -22.45 5.88 48.53
CA PRO A 103 -21.20 6.60 48.66
C PRO A 103 -20.01 5.66 48.88
N PHE A 104 -18.84 6.06 48.38
CA PHE A 104 -17.60 5.33 48.63
C PHE A 104 -17.02 5.67 50.01
N GLN A 105 -16.46 4.64 50.62
CA GLN A 105 -16.34 4.43 52.05
C GLN A 105 -15.19 5.18 52.72
N SER A 106 -15.47 5.56 53.97
CA SER A 106 -14.56 6.08 54.97
C SER A 106 -13.88 4.92 55.71
N GLY A 107 -12.55 4.90 55.72
CA GLY A 107 -11.74 3.98 56.52
C GLY A 107 -11.56 4.50 57.95
N LYS A 108 -11.84 3.65 58.93
CA LYS A 108 -11.87 3.93 60.37
C LYS A 108 -10.83 3.08 61.13
N ILE A 109 -10.20 3.73 62.12
CA ILE A 109 -9.76 3.24 63.44
C ILE A 109 -8.49 2.38 63.54
N VAL A 110 -7.50 2.88 64.29
CA VAL A 110 -6.96 2.17 65.48
C VAL A 110 -6.70 3.19 66.61
N HIS A 111 -7.32 2.91 67.76
CA HIS A 111 -7.07 3.55 69.06
C HIS A 111 -5.84 2.93 69.74
N SER A 112 -5.01 3.76 70.37
CA SER A 112 -4.11 3.36 71.46
C SER A 112 -4.09 4.47 72.50
N ALA A 113 -4.59 4.14 73.69
CA ALA A 113 -4.62 4.98 74.87
C ALA A 113 -3.52 4.54 75.84
N ARG A 114 -2.71 5.47 76.35
CA ARG A 114 -2.05 5.31 77.66
C ARG A 114 -1.88 6.65 78.37
N ARG A 115 -2.71 6.80 79.42
CA ARG A 115 -2.53 7.59 80.67
C ARG A 115 -1.15 7.29 81.29
N THR A 116 -0.47 8.09 82.11
CA THR A 116 -0.73 9.16 83.09
C THR A 116 0.67 9.65 83.50
N GLY A 117 0.99 10.93 83.61
CA GLY A 117 0.70 11.80 84.75
C GLY A 117 2.00 12.53 85.14
N GLY A 118 1.94 13.83 85.42
CA GLY A 118 3.14 14.61 85.78
C GLY A 118 2.89 16.11 85.75
N ILE A 119 2.72 16.67 86.94
CA ILE A 119 2.29 18.03 87.28
C ILE A 119 3.33 19.09 86.87
N GLY A 120 2.86 20.20 86.32
CA GLY A 120 3.69 21.39 86.07
C GLY A 120 2.95 22.47 85.29
N THR A 121 2.13 23.26 85.98
CA THR A 121 1.64 24.54 85.46
C THR A 121 2.80 25.53 85.37
N PRO A 122 3.08 26.05 84.17
CA PRO A 122 2.98 27.50 84.01
C PRO A 122 2.00 27.84 82.89
N THR A 123 1.10 28.74 83.21
CA THR A 123 0.20 29.46 82.31
C THR A 123 0.99 30.16 81.21
N MET A 124 1.22 29.46 80.08
CA MET A 124 1.71 30.10 78.86
C MET A 124 0.52 30.68 78.10
N LYS A 125 0.49 32.01 78.06
CA LYS A 125 -0.35 32.85 77.18
C LYS A 125 -0.58 32.19 75.83
N PRO A 126 -1.79 32.28 75.25
CA PRO A 126 -1.94 32.03 73.82
C PRO A 126 -1.11 33.09 73.11
N ARG A 127 0.11 32.72 72.67
CA ARG A 127 0.70 33.38 71.51
C ARG A 127 -0.24 32.98 70.39
N THR A 128 -1.26 33.81 70.19
CA THR A 128 -1.80 34.02 68.86
C THR A 128 -0.60 34.40 68.03
N SER A 129 0.04 33.38 67.44
CA SER A 129 0.83 33.58 66.25
C SER A 129 -0.18 34.18 65.30
N ARG A 130 -0.22 35.52 65.27
CA ARG A 130 -0.58 36.26 64.08
C ARG A 130 0.30 35.60 63.04
N MET A 131 -0.25 34.61 62.32
CA MET A 131 0.23 34.25 61.02
C MET A 131 0.21 35.59 60.32
N ALA A 132 1.37 36.24 60.27
CA ALA A 132 1.53 37.48 59.56
C ALA A 132 0.93 37.16 58.19
N LYS A 133 -0.16 37.83 57.83
CA LYS A 133 -0.70 37.76 56.49
C LYS A 133 0.39 38.37 55.62
N ALA A 134 1.35 37.54 55.24
CA ALA A 134 2.47 37.90 54.39
C ALA A 134 1.85 38.16 53.02
N GLY A 135 1.59 39.44 52.73
CA GLY A 135 1.24 39.85 51.39
C GLY A 135 2.46 39.66 50.50
N PHE A 136 2.24 39.13 49.30
CA PHE A 136 3.26 39.09 48.26
C PHE A 136 3.71 40.52 47.95
N THR A 137 5.02 40.73 47.89
CA THR A 137 5.55 42.03 47.48
C THR A 137 5.36 42.22 45.98
N LEU A 138 5.25 43.46 45.51
CA LEU A 138 5.18 43.77 44.07
C LEU A 138 6.40 43.18 43.32
N ALA A 139 7.58 43.23 43.94
CA ALA A 139 8.81 42.67 43.38
C ALA A 139 8.71 41.15 43.18
N GLU A 140 8.12 40.42 44.13
CA GLU A 140 7.94 38.98 44.04
C GLU A 140 6.99 38.58 42.91
N LEU A 141 5.93 39.36 42.67
CA LEU A 141 5.04 39.14 41.51
C LEU A 141 5.72 39.40 40.18
N ILE A 142 6.55 40.44 40.08
CA ILE A 142 7.30 40.72 38.83
C ILE A 142 8.31 39.61 38.56
N VAL A 143 9.03 39.14 39.59
CA VAL A 143 9.97 38.01 39.45
C VAL A 143 9.24 36.71 39.11
N ALA A 144 8.13 36.40 39.78
CA ALA A 144 7.35 35.19 39.49
C ALA A 144 6.77 35.20 38.07
N THR A 145 6.24 36.33 37.60
CA THR A 145 5.70 36.46 36.25
C THR A 145 6.78 36.40 35.18
N THR A 146 7.95 37.01 35.40
CA THR A 146 9.09 36.92 34.45
C THR A 146 9.65 35.50 34.37
N LEU A 147 9.75 34.78 35.49
CA LEU A 147 10.15 33.37 35.48
C LEU A 147 9.11 32.50 34.76
N LEU A 148 7.82 32.74 35.02
CA LEU A 148 6.74 32.01 34.35
C LEU A 148 6.76 32.26 32.83
N THR A 149 6.94 33.49 32.37
CA THR A 149 7.01 33.80 30.94
C THR A 149 8.23 33.15 30.29
N LEU A 150 9.40 33.18 30.94
CA LEU A 150 10.60 32.50 30.45
C LEU A 150 10.38 30.99 30.27
N VAL A 151 9.78 30.34 31.26
CA VAL A 151 9.45 28.89 31.19
C VAL A 151 8.45 28.63 30.07
N MET A 152 7.38 29.42 29.97
CA MET A 152 6.37 29.25 28.92
C MET A 152 6.96 29.48 27.52
N THR A 153 7.86 30.44 27.35
CA THR A 153 8.58 30.65 26.08
C THR A 153 9.47 29.46 25.72
N ALA A 154 10.19 28.90 26.69
CA ALA A 154 11.01 27.70 26.47
C ALA A 154 10.14 26.49 26.05
N VAL A 155 8.99 26.28 26.70
CA VAL A 155 8.06 25.20 26.35
C VAL A 155 7.46 25.42 24.95
N TYR A 156 7.01 26.65 24.66
CA TYR A 156 6.43 27.00 23.37
C TYR A 156 7.42 26.79 22.22
N THR A 157 8.67 27.22 22.40
CA THR A 157 9.72 27.03 21.38
C THR A 157 10.06 25.56 21.16
N ALA A 158 10.17 24.76 22.23
CA ALA A 158 10.42 23.32 22.14
C ALA A 158 9.26 22.57 21.45
N PHE A 159 8.01 22.96 21.73
CA PHE A 159 6.85 22.36 21.07
C PHE A 159 6.79 22.77 19.59
N GLY A 160 7.06 24.04 19.28
CA GLY A 160 7.11 24.54 17.92
C GLY A 160 8.23 23.93 17.07
N SER A 161 9.39 23.59 17.64
CA SER A 161 10.42 22.83 16.92
C SER A 161 9.99 21.39 16.67
N THR A 162 9.37 20.74 17.65
CA THR A 162 8.89 19.36 17.53
C THR A 162 7.82 19.22 16.43
N LEU A 163 6.83 20.13 16.39
CA LEU A 163 5.80 20.12 15.36
C LEU A 163 6.36 20.35 13.95
N ARG A 164 7.37 21.23 13.80
CA ARG A 164 8.02 21.47 12.50
C ARG A 164 8.83 20.27 12.05
N ALA A 165 9.55 19.62 12.97
CA ALA A 165 10.27 18.38 12.68
C ALA A 165 9.31 17.27 12.24
N TRP A 166 8.18 17.10 12.95
CA TRP A 166 7.14 16.14 12.57
C TRP A 166 6.61 16.40 11.16
N ARG A 167 6.17 17.64 10.87
CA ARG A 167 5.62 17.99 9.55
C ARG A 167 6.61 17.73 8.42
N ARG A 168 7.90 18.01 8.64
CA ARG A 168 8.96 17.70 7.68
C ARG A 168 9.13 16.19 7.47
N GLY A 169 9.01 15.41 8.54
CA GLY A 169 9.01 13.94 8.46
C GLY A 169 7.84 13.40 7.64
N GLU A 170 6.64 13.94 7.86
CA GLU A 170 5.42 13.54 7.15
C GLU A 170 5.52 13.80 5.64
N THR A 171 5.89 15.02 5.24
CA THR A 171 6.03 15.37 3.82
C THR A 171 7.09 14.54 3.10
N ASN A 172 8.15 14.13 3.80
CA ASN A 172 9.17 13.26 3.23
C ASN A 172 8.66 11.82 3.00
N LEU A 173 7.74 11.36 3.84
CA LEU A 173 7.19 10.00 3.79
C LEU A 173 6.10 9.87 2.71
N GLU A 174 5.29 10.92 2.53
CA GLU A 174 4.19 11.01 1.57
C GLU A 174 4.65 10.63 0.15
N ALA A 175 5.78 11.17 -0.29
CA ALA A 175 6.32 10.91 -1.63
C ALA A 175 6.62 9.42 -1.90
N TYR A 176 7.18 8.74 -0.91
CA TYR A 176 7.48 7.31 -1.00
C TYR A 176 6.19 6.48 -1.00
N GLN A 177 5.25 6.82 -0.12
CA GLN A 177 3.96 6.13 0.01
C GLN A 177 3.12 6.26 -1.27
N ASP A 178 3.08 7.44 -1.87
CA ASP A 178 2.41 7.69 -3.14
C ASP A 178 2.98 6.81 -4.26
N GLY A 179 4.31 6.77 -4.39
CA GLY A 179 4.97 5.93 -5.40
C GLY A 179 4.68 4.44 -5.19
N ARG A 180 4.75 3.97 -3.95
CA ARG A 180 4.44 2.59 -3.58
C ARG A 180 2.97 2.23 -3.87
N THR A 181 2.06 3.15 -3.57
CA THR A 181 0.61 2.99 -3.81
C THR A 181 0.31 2.95 -5.29
N ALA A 182 0.84 3.90 -6.07
CA ALA A 182 0.67 3.97 -7.52
C ALA A 182 1.12 2.68 -8.22
N MET A 183 2.30 2.16 -7.86
CA MET A 183 2.81 0.90 -8.41
C MET A 183 1.99 -0.31 -7.99
N THR A 184 1.42 -0.31 -6.78
CA THR A 184 0.54 -1.40 -6.32
C THR A 184 -0.78 -1.42 -7.08
N ILE A 185 -1.37 -0.24 -7.32
CA ILE A 185 -2.60 -0.12 -8.12
C ILE A 185 -2.32 -0.60 -9.56
N LEU A 186 -1.27 -0.10 -10.19
CA LEU A 186 -0.86 -0.53 -11.54
C LEU A 186 -0.64 -2.04 -11.62
N ALA A 187 0.09 -2.60 -10.64
CA ALA A 187 0.35 -4.04 -10.56
C ALA A 187 -0.94 -4.87 -10.50
N ARG A 188 -1.90 -4.44 -9.67
CA ARG A 188 -3.19 -5.10 -9.52
C ARG A 188 -3.99 -5.04 -10.82
N GLU A 189 -4.07 -3.88 -11.46
CA GLU A 189 -4.83 -3.71 -12.71
C GLU A 189 -4.21 -4.51 -13.87
N LEU A 190 -2.89 -4.54 -13.97
CA LEU A 190 -2.19 -5.40 -14.93
C LEU A 190 -2.42 -6.90 -14.68
N GLY A 191 -2.70 -7.29 -13.44
CA GLY A 191 -3.10 -8.65 -13.10
C GLY A 191 -4.54 -8.99 -13.49
N CYS A 192 -5.38 -7.99 -13.76
CA CYS A 192 -6.80 -8.12 -14.07
C CYS A 192 -7.16 -7.65 -15.50
N ILE A 193 -6.20 -7.72 -16.43
CA ILE A 193 -6.44 -7.40 -17.84
C ILE A 193 -7.60 -8.24 -18.38
N LEU A 194 -8.50 -7.59 -19.11
CA LEU A 194 -9.64 -8.25 -19.70
C LEU A 194 -9.20 -9.13 -20.88
N GLY A 195 -9.47 -10.44 -20.79
CA GLY A 195 -9.25 -11.37 -21.91
C GLY A 195 -10.09 -11.00 -23.15
N GLY A 196 -9.52 -11.19 -24.33
CA GLY A 196 -10.10 -10.78 -25.61
C GLY A 196 -9.81 -9.31 -25.98
N SER A 197 -9.21 -8.52 -25.09
CA SER A 197 -8.82 -7.13 -25.33
C SER A 197 -7.33 -6.95 -25.63
N GLU A 198 -6.60 -8.03 -25.88
CA GLU A 198 -5.14 -8.04 -26.07
C GLU A 198 -4.71 -7.12 -27.21
N HIS A 199 -5.48 -7.10 -28.28
CA HIS A 199 -5.26 -6.25 -29.45
C HIS A 199 -5.50 -4.75 -29.19
N LEU A 200 -6.09 -4.40 -28.05
CA LEU A 200 -6.31 -3.02 -27.59
C LEU A 200 -5.32 -2.60 -26.49
N PHE A 201 -4.38 -3.48 -26.12
CA PHE A 201 -3.33 -3.16 -25.17
C PHE A 201 -2.28 -2.27 -25.86
N GLU A 202 -2.16 -1.03 -25.45
CA GLU A 202 -1.29 -0.03 -26.07
C GLU A 202 -0.29 0.53 -25.07
N GLY A 203 0.92 0.77 -25.55
CA GLY A 203 2.07 1.09 -24.73
C GLY A 203 3.06 2.00 -25.45
N LYS A 204 3.41 3.11 -24.81
CA LYS A 204 4.50 4.01 -25.19
C LYS A 204 5.50 4.05 -24.02
N PRO A 205 6.71 4.59 -24.20
CA PRO A 205 7.73 4.57 -23.14
C PRO A 205 7.27 5.13 -21.77
N HIS A 206 6.36 6.11 -21.77
CA HIS A 206 5.87 6.78 -20.55
C HIS A 206 4.33 6.77 -20.42
N GLU A 207 3.65 5.93 -21.20
CA GLU A 207 2.20 5.89 -21.24
C GLU A 207 1.71 4.47 -21.52
N LEU A 208 0.71 4.02 -20.78
CA LEU A 208 0.13 2.69 -20.91
C LEU A 208 -1.39 2.79 -20.94
N GLU A 209 -2.03 2.10 -21.87
CA GLU A 209 -3.48 2.07 -22.03
C GLU A 209 -3.97 0.64 -22.22
N PHE A 210 -4.98 0.24 -21.44
CA PHE A 210 -5.54 -1.12 -21.51
C PHE A 210 -6.92 -1.21 -20.89
N PHE A 211 -7.54 -2.38 -21.03
CA PHE A 211 -8.83 -2.71 -20.43
C PHE A 211 -8.65 -3.70 -19.29
N THR A 212 -9.29 -3.42 -18.15
CA THR A 212 -9.17 -4.21 -16.94
C THR A 212 -10.53 -4.41 -16.28
N VAL A 213 -10.67 -5.46 -15.50
CA VAL A 213 -11.82 -5.65 -14.60
C VAL A 213 -11.42 -5.22 -13.20
N ALA A 214 -11.92 -4.06 -12.77
CA ALA A 214 -11.58 -3.49 -11.47
C ALA A 214 -12.72 -2.61 -10.94
N PRO A 215 -12.80 -2.39 -9.62
CA PRO A 215 -13.66 -1.34 -9.06
C PRO A 215 -13.13 0.04 -9.49
N PRO A 216 -14.01 1.01 -9.80
CA PRO A 216 -13.59 2.37 -10.13
C PRO A 216 -12.97 3.06 -8.91
N MET A 217 -12.05 3.99 -9.13
CA MET A 217 -11.47 4.77 -8.03
C MET A 217 -12.45 5.79 -7.45
N ASP A 218 -13.40 6.28 -8.26
CA ASP A 218 -14.48 7.15 -7.77
C ASP A 218 -15.56 6.33 -7.04
N LEU A 219 -15.52 6.35 -5.70
CA LEU A 219 -16.47 5.66 -4.83
C LEU A 219 -17.93 6.02 -5.12
N LYS A 220 -18.21 7.21 -5.68
CA LYS A 220 -19.59 7.61 -6.05
C LYS A 220 -20.16 6.77 -7.19
N LYS A 221 -19.31 6.10 -7.97
CA LYS A 221 -19.73 5.19 -9.05
C LYS A 221 -20.02 3.77 -8.55
N GLY A 222 -19.89 3.51 -7.25
CA GLY A 222 -20.10 2.21 -6.63
C GLY A 222 -18.82 1.39 -6.54
N GLU A 223 -18.85 0.37 -5.68
CA GLU A 223 -17.69 -0.48 -5.36
C GLU A 223 -17.58 -1.71 -6.25
N ASP A 224 -18.56 -1.94 -7.12
CA ASP A 224 -18.61 -3.13 -7.97
C ASP A 224 -17.53 -3.09 -9.05
N ALA A 225 -16.88 -4.24 -9.23
CA ALA A 225 -15.94 -4.48 -10.31
C ALA A 225 -16.66 -4.43 -11.65
N ARG A 226 -16.08 -3.70 -12.61
CA ARG A 226 -16.61 -3.57 -13.96
C ARG A 226 -15.47 -3.44 -14.97
N VAL A 227 -15.81 -3.53 -16.24
CA VAL A 227 -14.82 -3.30 -17.31
C VAL A 227 -14.50 -1.81 -17.37
N LEU A 228 -13.24 -1.48 -17.13
CA LEU A 228 -12.70 -0.14 -17.20
C LEU A 228 -11.68 -0.06 -18.32
N TRP A 229 -11.75 1.02 -19.06
CA TRP A 229 -10.62 1.57 -19.78
C TRP A 229 -9.74 2.31 -18.80
N VAL A 230 -8.45 2.01 -18.76
CA VAL A 230 -7.47 2.69 -17.90
C VAL A 230 -6.29 3.18 -18.72
N ARG A 231 -5.80 4.38 -18.37
CA ARG A 231 -4.63 4.99 -18.98
C ARG A 231 -3.71 5.57 -17.91
N TYR A 232 -2.47 5.14 -17.90
CA TYR A 232 -1.41 5.68 -17.06
C TYR A 232 -0.53 6.57 -17.92
N ARG A 233 -0.25 7.79 -17.46
CA ARG A 233 0.62 8.72 -18.17
C ARG A 233 1.45 9.53 -17.20
N TYR A 234 2.76 9.59 -17.46
CA TYR A 234 3.64 10.50 -16.75
C TYR A 234 3.61 11.90 -17.38
N ASN A 235 3.39 12.91 -16.53
CA ASN A 235 3.47 14.31 -16.89
C ASN A 235 4.79 14.90 -16.36
N PRO A 236 5.81 15.09 -17.21
CA PRO A 236 7.12 15.58 -16.77
C PRO A 236 7.06 17.01 -16.25
N THR A 237 6.21 17.87 -16.81
CA THR A 237 6.06 19.27 -16.38
C THR A 237 5.45 19.38 -14.99
N GLY A 238 4.48 18.51 -14.69
CA GLY A 238 3.82 18.47 -13.38
C GLY A 238 4.53 17.61 -12.33
N HIS A 239 5.53 16.80 -12.74
CA HIS A 239 6.09 15.74 -11.92
C HIS A 239 5.01 14.83 -11.33
N THR A 240 3.99 14.51 -12.12
CA THR A 240 2.84 13.71 -11.69
C THR A 240 2.69 12.45 -12.53
N LEU A 241 2.33 11.35 -11.86
CA LEU A 241 1.84 10.15 -12.53
C LEU A 241 0.31 10.19 -12.47
N VAL A 242 -0.32 10.28 -13.63
CA VAL A 242 -1.76 10.42 -13.76
C VAL A 242 -2.36 9.09 -14.21
N ARG A 243 -3.37 8.63 -13.51
CA ARG A 243 -4.23 7.52 -13.93
C ARG A 243 -5.57 8.09 -14.38
N GLN A 244 -5.98 7.74 -15.59
CA GLN A 244 -7.31 8.04 -16.11
C GLN A 244 -8.11 6.76 -16.20
N GLU A 245 -9.41 6.84 -15.93
CA GLU A 245 -10.33 5.73 -16.11
C GLU A 245 -11.62 6.15 -16.80
N ALA A 246 -12.25 5.21 -17.50
CA ALA A 246 -13.61 5.35 -18.00
C ALA A 246 -14.32 3.99 -17.98
N ILE A 247 -15.62 4.01 -17.71
CA ILE A 247 -16.45 2.80 -17.80
C ILE A 247 -16.65 2.47 -19.28
N VAL A 248 -16.51 1.20 -19.63
CA VAL A 248 -16.84 0.70 -20.96
C VAL A 248 -18.37 0.51 -21.05
N GLU A 249 -19.03 1.27 -21.92
CA GLU A 249 -20.49 1.26 -22.05
C GLU A 249 -21.02 0.21 -23.03
N LYS A 250 -20.18 -0.26 -23.94
CA LYS A 250 -20.53 -1.26 -24.96
C LYS A 250 -19.47 -2.37 -25.03
N PRO A 251 -19.84 -3.59 -25.45
CA PRO A 251 -18.87 -4.66 -25.67
C PRO A 251 -17.70 -4.20 -26.54
N LEU A 252 -16.49 -4.63 -26.17
CA LEU A 252 -15.29 -4.28 -26.91
C LEU A 252 -15.33 -4.92 -28.32
N PRO A 253 -14.80 -4.22 -29.34
CA PRO A 253 -14.67 -4.80 -30.67
C PRO A 253 -13.74 -6.02 -30.62
N LEU A 254 -14.04 -7.02 -31.45
CA LEU A 254 -13.12 -8.11 -31.71
C LEU A 254 -12.07 -7.66 -32.73
N GLN A 255 -10.89 -8.25 -32.67
CA GLN A 255 -9.86 -8.04 -33.69
C GLN A 255 -10.41 -8.48 -35.06
N PRO A 256 -10.31 -7.65 -36.12
CA PRO A 256 -10.74 -8.03 -37.46
C PRO A 256 -9.94 -9.24 -37.98
N ALA A 257 -10.62 -10.20 -38.60
CA ALA A 257 -9.98 -11.40 -39.15
C ALA A 257 -9.10 -11.10 -40.37
N ASP A 258 -9.38 -10.00 -41.07
CA ASP A 258 -8.64 -9.51 -42.24
C ASP A 258 -7.37 -8.73 -41.86
N GLY A 259 -7.10 -8.53 -40.56
CA GLY A 259 -5.96 -7.77 -40.08
C GLY A 259 -6.07 -6.25 -40.34
N SER A 260 -7.25 -5.77 -40.74
CA SER A 260 -7.49 -4.34 -40.92
C SER A 260 -7.34 -3.55 -39.62
N GLU A 261 -7.03 -2.25 -39.74
CA GLU A 261 -6.91 -1.37 -38.59
C GLU A 261 -8.24 -1.28 -37.83
N LEU A 262 -8.18 -1.44 -36.51
CA LEU A 262 -9.37 -1.45 -35.69
C LEU A 262 -9.87 -0.03 -35.43
N ASP A 263 -11.10 0.23 -35.89
CA ASP A 263 -11.78 1.51 -35.68
C ASP A 263 -12.06 1.76 -34.18
N LYS A 264 -11.24 2.63 -33.57
CA LYS A 264 -11.34 3.04 -32.17
C LYS A 264 -12.67 3.69 -31.83
N THR A 265 -13.39 4.26 -32.80
CA THR A 265 -14.69 4.91 -32.54
C THR A 265 -15.76 3.92 -32.08
N ARG A 266 -15.55 2.62 -32.34
CA ARG A 266 -16.43 1.53 -31.85
C ARG A 266 -16.33 1.32 -30.34
N VAL A 267 -15.24 1.74 -29.71
CA VAL A 267 -15.08 1.65 -28.26
C VAL A 267 -15.86 2.79 -27.60
N LYS A 268 -17.06 2.49 -27.10
CA LYS A 268 -17.87 3.47 -26.39
C LYS A 268 -17.47 3.54 -24.92
N LEU A 269 -16.81 4.63 -24.56
CA LEU A 269 -16.43 4.95 -23.18
C LEU A 269 -17.39 5.96 -22.59
N GLY A 270 -17.68 5.81 -21.29
CA GLY A 270 -18.36 6.82 -20.51
C GLY A 270 -17.45 8.01 -20.20
N ARG A 271 -17.88 8.85 -19.25
CA ARG A 271 -17.09 10.00 -18.80
C ARG A 271 -15.73 9.56 -18.28
N LYS A 272 -14.67 10.19 -18.77
CA LYS A 272 -13.29 10.00 -18.30
C LYS A 272 -13.07 10.74 -16.97
N HIS A 273 -12.42 10.07 -16.03
CA HIS A 273 -11.99 10.62 -14.74
C HIS A 273 -10.47 10.52 -14.66
N SER A 274 -9.85 11.49 -14.00
CA SER A 274 -8.40 11.59 -13.89
C SER A 274 -8.03 11.68 -12.41
N PHE A 275 -7.03 10.92 -12.01
CA PHE A 275 -6.54 10.83 -10.64
C PHE A 275 -5.03 11.00 -10.68
N ASP A 276 -4.52 11.89 -9.83
CA ASP A 276 -3.09 12.01 -9.62
C ASP A 276 -2.68 10.95 -8.59
N LEU A 277 -1.99 9.90 -9.05
CA LEU A 277 -1.59 8.79 -8.18
C LEU A 277 -0.35 9.11 -7.35
N ALA A 278 0.54 9.91 -7.91
CA ALA A 278 1.72 10.43 -7.23
C ALA A 278 1.95 11.86 -7.73
N SER A 279 1.96 12.82 -6.79
CA SER A 279 1.94 14.24 -7.11
C SER A 279 3.25 14.95 -6.74
N LYS A 280 3.75 15.78 -7.66
CA LYS A 280 4.84 16.75 -7.44
C LYS A 280 6.22 16.17 -7.10
N ASN A 281 6.35 14.85 -7.08
CA ASN A 281 7.56 14.14 -6.67
C ASN A 281 8.08 13.15 -7.72
N VAL A 282 7.32 12.88 -8.78
CA VAL A 282 7.69 11.90 -9.82
C VAL A 282 8.77 12.46 -10.73
N ARG A 283 9.84 11.70 -10.94
CA ARG A 283 10.99 12.04 -11.78
C ARG A 283 11.07 11.24 -13.08
N GLY A 284 10.47 10.06 -13.11
CA GLY A 284 10.44 9.22 -14.29
C GLY A 284 9.45 8.08 -14.14
N PHE A 285 8.91 7.64 -15.26
CA PHE A 285 8.04 6.49 -15.38
C PHE A 285 8.33 5.80 -16.71
N ASP A 286 8.94 4.62 -16.65
CA ASP A 286 9.46 3.93 -17.81
C ASP A 286 8.83 2.55 -17.94
N LEU A 287 8.47 2.19 -19.17
CA LEU A 287 7.82 0.94 -19.50
C LEU A 287 8.71 0.13 -20.45
N THR A 288 8.86 -1.16 -20.16
CA THR A 288 9.49 -2.12 -21.05
C THR A 288 8.59 -3.33 -21.22
N TYR A 289 8.41 -3.77 -22.45
CA TYR A 289 7.59 -4.90 -22.86
C TYR A 289 8.48 -6.09 -23.18
N TYR A 290 8.14 -7.26 -22.66
CA TYR A 290 8.87 -8.50 -22.86
C TYR A 290 8.16 -9.40 -23.85
N TRP A 291 8.87 -9.74 -24.92
CA TRP A 291 8.39 -10.59 -25.98
C TRP A 291 9.21 -11.88 -26.04
N VAL A 292 8.56 -13.02 -26.23
CA VAL A 292 9.20 -14.32 -26.35
C VAL A 292 8.86 -14.88 -27.73
N PRO A 293 9.86 -15.30 -28.54
CA PRO A 293 9.60 -15.92 -29.83
C PRO A 293 8.81 -17.22 -29.68
N PRO A 294 8.12 -17.66 -30.76
CA PRO A 294 7.40 -18.92 -30.73
C PRO A 294 8.37 -20.05 -30.39
N LEU A 295 8.01 -20.83 -29.35
CA LEU A 295 8.78 -22.00 -28.95
C LEU A 295 8.25 -23.20 -29.75
N GLU A 296 9.11 -23.82 -30.55
CA GLU A 296 8.82 -25.16 -31.07
C GLU A 296 8.83 -26.13 -29.89
N ARG A 297 7.65 -26.55 -29.44
CA ARG A 297 7.51 -27.50 -28.34
C ARG A 297 7.36 -28.91 -28.87
N THR A 298 8.31 -29.76 -28.53
CA THR A 298 8.08 -31.20 -28.40
C THR A 298 7.35 -31.45 -27.06
N LYS A 299 6.42 -32.41 -27.04
CA LYS A 299 5.53 -32.65 -25.89
C LYS A 299 6.27 -33.13 -24.63
N ASP A 300 7.47 -33.70 -24.82
CA ASP A 300 8.15 -34.50 -23.82
C ASP A 300 9.39 -33.82 -23.21
N GLU A 301 9.75 -32.63 -23.69
CA GLU A 301 10.94 -31.91 -23.21
C GLU A 301 10.56 -30.71 -22.31
N PRO A 302 11.32 -30.47 -21.23
CA PRO A 302 11.14 -29.27 -20.43
C PRO A 302 11.38 -28.02 -21.30
N PRO A 303 10.64 -26.93 -21.07
CA PRO A 303 10.77 -25.74 -21.90
C PRO A 303 12.19 -25.18 -21.83
N GLU A 304 12.80 -24.96 -22.98
CA GLU A 304 14.07 -24.26 -23.05
C GLU A 304 13.95 -22.83 -22.53
N TRP A 305 14.97 -22.39 -21.82
CA TRP A 305 15.03 -21.02 -21.36
C TRP A 305 15.38 -20.10 -22.52
N VAL A 306 14.45 -19.22 -22.88
CA VAL A 306 14.66 -18.24 -23.94
C VAL A 306 14.77 -16.85 -23.35
N VAL A 307 15.78 -16.10 -23.81
CA VAL A 307 15.97 -14.69 -23.45
C VAL A 307 14.84 -13.88 -24.07
N PRO A 308 14.02 -13.17 -23.26
CA PRO A 308 12.98 -12.31 -23.80
C PRO A 308 13.57 -11.13 -24.57
N ILE A 309 12.92 -10.78 -25.65
CA ILE A 309 13.16 -9.58 -26.44
C ILE A 309 12.51 -8.39 -25.70
N GLU A 310 13.32 -7.39 -25.36
CA GLU A 310 12.84 -6.16 -24.71
C GLU A 310 12.45 -5.11 -25.76
N MET A 311 11.29 -4.49 -25.60
CA MET A 311 10.81 -3.37 -26.43
C MET A 311 10.31 -2.22 -25.55
N ASP A 312 10.39 -0.99 -26.03
CA ASP A 312 9.99 0.24 -25.32
C ASP A 312 8.54 0.69 -25.61
N GLN A 313 7.90 0.05 -26.59
CA GLN A 313 6.53 0.34 -27.01
C GLN A 313 5.76 -0.95 -27.35
N ASN A 314 4.43 -0.84 -27.27
CA ASN A 314 3.50 -1.83 -27.80
C ASN A 314 2.38 -1.11 -28.57
N ARG A 315 2.23 -1.39 -29.86
CA ARG A 315 1.23 -0.71 -30.70
C ARG A 315 -0.10 -1.45 -30.72
N GLN A 316 -1.15 -0.73 -31.08
CA GLN A 316 -2.46 -1.34 -31.29
C GLN A 316 -2.36 -2.50 -32.27
N GLY A 317 -3.07 -3.58 -31.98
CA GLY A 317 -3.08 -4.76 -32.81
C GLY A 317 -1.83 -5.63 -32.69
N TRP A 318 -0.77 -5.25 -31.97
CA TRP A 318 0.35 -6.16 -31.69
C TRP A 318 -0.06 -7.29 -30.75
N GLY A 319 -1.02 -7.03 -29.87
CA GLY A 319 -1.52 -7.99 -28.89
C GLY A 319 -0.87 -7.79 -27.53
N LEU A 320 -0.93 -8.83 -26.70
CA LEU A 320 -0.44 -8.79 -25.33
C LEU A 320 0.97 -9.42 -25.27
N PRO A 321 2.00 -8.70 -24.80
CA PRO A 321 3.34 -9.27 -24.61
C PRO A 321 3.35 -10.39 -23.55
N GLN A 322 4.46 -11.10 -23.37
CA GLN A 322 4.61 -12.08 -22.29
C GLN A 322 4.76 -11.43 -20.91
N GLY A 323 5.26 -10.21 -20.86
CA GLY A 323 5.36 -9.46 -19.62
C GLY A 323 5.62 -7.97 -19.80
N LEU A 324 5.63 -7.27 -18.67
CA LEU A 324 5.89 -5.84 -18.58
C LEU A 324 6.80 -5.58 -17.38
N ARG A 325 7.80 -4.70 -17.56
CA ARG A 325 8.52 -4.02 -16.49
C ARG A 325 8.08 -2.56 -16.47
N ALA A 326 7.59 -2.12 -15.31
CA ALA A 326 7.27 -0.72 -15.06
C ALA A 326 8.20 -0.19 -13.97
N THR A 327 8.82 0.95 -14.23
CA THR A 327 9.78 1.60 -13.33
C THR A 327 9.27 2.99 -12.99
N LEU A 328 9.08 3.29 -11.71
CA LEU A 328 8.67 4.60 -11.22
C LEU A 328 9.76 5.18 -10.34
N THR A 329 10.27 6.35 -10.69
CA THR A 329 11.26 7.06 -9.89
C THR A 329 10.62 8.27 -9.22
N VAL A 330 10.72 8.35 -7.90
CA VAL A 330 10.23 9.49 -7.10
C VAL A 330 11.38 10.17 -6.37
N THR A 331 11.18 11.43 -5.99
CA THR A 331 12.08 12.15 -5.08
C THR A 331 11.88 11.61 -3.67
N ASP A 332 12.95 11.20 -3.02
CA ASP A 332 12.94 10.66 -1.67
C ASP A 332 14.13 11.23 -0.89
N PRO A 333 13.93 12.22 -0.01
CA PRO A 333 15.01 12.84 0.75
C PRO A 333 15.63 11.91 1.81
N ASN A 334 14.99 10.76 2.10
CA ASN A 334 15.51 9.78 3.04
C ASN A 334 16.43 8.74 2.37
N SER A 335 16.41 8.66 1.03
CA SER A 335 17.32 7.84 0.24
C SER A 335 18.70 8.49 0.10
N GLU A 336 19.77 7.70 0.06
CA GLU A 336 21.15 8.19 -0.17
C GLU A 336 21.28 9.03 -1.46
N SER A 337 20.56 8.66 -2.52
CA SER A 337 20.61 9.36 -3.81
C SER A 337 19.64 10.53 -3.91
N GLY A 338 18.82 10.78 -2.87
CA GLY A 338 17.71 11.73 -2.92
C GLY A 338 16.53 11.27 -3.80
N LYS A 339 16.56 10.03 -4.29
CA LYS A 339 15.53 9.43 -5.14
C LYS A 339 15.31 7.98 -4.75
N THR A 340 14.10 7.49 -4.95
CA THR A 340 13.75 6.08 -4.78
C THR A 340 13.10 5.58 -6.05
N THR A 341 13.57 4.43 -6.52
CA THR A 341 13.04 3.79 -7.74
C THR A 341 12.31 2.51 -7.36
N PHE A 342 11.04 2.47 -7.71
CA PHE A 342 10.17 1.30 -7.61
C PHE A 342 10.18 0.58 -8.94
N THR A 343 10.59 -0.69 -8.95
CA THR A 343 10.52 -1.55 -10.14
C THR A 343 9.51 -2.65 -9.89
N PHE A 344 8.58 -2.78 -10.82
CA PHE A 344 7.60 -3.86 -10.85
C PHE A 344 7.77 -4.65 -12.15
N ARG A 345 7.70 -5.97 -12.03
CA ARG A 345 7.68 -6.89 -13.18
C ARG A 345 6.47 -7.80 -13.06
N THR A 346 5.78 -7.98 -14.17
CA THR A 346 4.68 -8.94 -14.28
C THR A 346 4.81 -9.77 -15.54
N ALA A 347 4.42 -11.03 -15.42
CA ALA A 347 4.18 -11.92 -16.55
C ALA A 347 2.67 -12.07 -16.73
N PHE A 348 2.20 -11.89 -17.96
CA PHE A 348 0.79 -12.01 -18.26
C PHE A 348 0.40 -13.48 -18.36
N ARG A 349 -0.68 -13.87 -17.66
CA ARG A 349 -1.14 -15.28 -17.57
C ARG A 349 -2.24 -15.63 -18.60
N GLY A 350 -2.50 -14.75 -19.56
CA GLY A 350 -3.52 -14.91 -20.60
C GLY A 350 -2.95 -15.37 -21.95
N PRO A 351 -3.76 -15.35 -23.02
CA PRO A 351 -3.29 -15.58 -24.38
C PRO A 351 -2.34 -14.44 -24.79
N THR A 352 -1.05 -14.65 -24.63
CA THR A 352 -0.01 -13.70 -25.06
C THR A 352 0.34 -13.94 -26.52
N THR A 353 0.73 -12.89 -27.22
CA THR A 353 1.15 -12.98 -28.63
C THR A 353 2.64 -13.31 -28.67
N PRO A 354 3.07 -14.38 -29.37
CA PRO A 354 4.49 -14.65 -29.54
C PRO A 354 5.16 -13.53 -30.34
N TYR A 355 6.46 -13.34 -30.14
CA TYR A 355 7.22 -12.39 -30.93
C TYR A 355 7.25 -12.80 -32.41
N ASP A 356 6.93 -11.87 -33.29
CA ASP A 356 7.05 -12.00 -34.74
C ASP A 356 7.69 -10.73 -35.29
N GLU A 357 8.90 -10.86 -35.82
CA GLU A 357 9.68 -9.73 -36.34
C GLU A 357 9.00 -9.03 -37.51
N GLN A 358 8.25 -9.76 -38.35
CA GLN A 358 7.55 -9.16 -39.50
C GLN A 358 6.42 -8.22 -39.07
N ARG A 359 5.78 -8.55 -37.93
CA ARG A 359 4.65 -7.79 -37.38
C ARG A 359 5.08 -6.72 -36.38
N LEU A 360 6.03 -7.04 -35.51
CA LEU A 360 6.46 -6.19 -34.40
C LEU A 360 7.66 -5.31 -34.77
N GLY A 361 8.35 -5.64 -35.87
CA GLY A 361 9.61 -5.00 -36.27
C GLY A 361 10.81 -5.56 -35.52
N SER A 362 12.00 -5.23 -36.02
CA SER A 362 13.28 -5.64 -35.43
C SER A 362 13.45 -5.05 -34.03
N ALA A 363 13.77 -5.91 -33.07
CA ALA A 363 14.16 -5.50 -31.73
C ALA A 363 15.44 -4.64 -31.78
N GLY A 364 15.35 -3.37 -31.38
CA GLY A 364 16.50 -2.47 -31.31
C GLY A 364 16.67 -1.47 -32.47
N GLY A 365 15.62 -1.21 -33.25
CA GLY A 365 15.63 -0.11 -34.22
C GLY A 365 15.26 1.24 -33.60
N LEU A 366 16.23 1.87 -32.93
CA LEU A 366 16.29 3.33 -32.74
C LEU A 366 17.56 3.87 -33.40
#